data_AF-A0A5M3YZ92-F1
#
_entry.id   AF-A0A5M3YZ92-F1
#
_cell.length_a   1.000
_cell.length_b   1.000
_cell.length_c   1.000
_cell.angle_alpha   90.00
_cell.angle_beta   90.00
_cell.angle_gamma   90.00
#
_symmetry.space_group_name_H-M   'P 1'
#
loop_
_entity.id
_entity.type
_entity.pdbx_description
1 polymer ?
#
loop_
_entity_poly.entity_id
_entity_poly.type
_entity_poly.pdbx_seq_one_letter_code
_entity_poly.pdbx_strand_id
1 'polypeptide(L)'
;MTLVQDTNPSFVLRAVKEVAFENRPVPALKDPWDVRVRIAETGICGSDVHYWQRGRIGDFILESPIVLGHESSGVIEEVGSAVKNLKVGQKVAIEPGVPCRHCDYCRSGSYNLCPDTVFAATPPHDGTLSKYYITQSDYCYPLPDHMDLEEGAMVEPVAVAVQITKVGNVRPNQNVVVFGCGPIGLLCQAVSKAYAARKVIGIDISQSRLDFAKSFGADGVFLPPAKPEGVDESEWSAQIAKMIKEQFGLGEGPDVVIEATGAQACIQTGVHLTKKGGTYVQAGMGKENVVFPITTACIRDLTIRGSIRYTTGCYPTAVDLVASGKINVKRLITDWYDFEKAEDAFELVRQGQEKVIKTIMDNAYVLLAETIRQNAAAHPKSRYLVAVAGIPGSGKSTTAEAVVKILNEPSTHSSSSPARAALLPMDGFHLPRSTLDQLPNREEAYIRRGAPWTFDAAGFVEFMKQLRTWADRPVRKGADSSSSGSQSAQSPSSGSETDEDAAIYAPTFDHKTKDPVENGVCITEDVSIMIIEGNYLLLDEPVWKDVAPLVDYRVFVDVDLEVARDRLARRHVAAGIEKTLEDGFRRVDANDYLNGLTILERRIEPDMIVSSVQSI
;
A
#
# COMPACT_ATOMS: atom_id res chain seq x y z
N MET A 1 2.37 -1.83 38.93
CA MET A 1 2.41 -2.29 37.52
C MET A 1 1.18 -1.74 36.83
N THR A 2 1.29 -0.56 36.23
CA THR A 2 0.24 -0.01 35.37
C THR A 2 0.33 -0.78 34.06
N LEU A 3 -0.70 -1.56 33.74
CA LEU A 3 -0.81 -2.21 32.43
C LEU A 3 -0.79 -1.10 31.38
N VAL A 4 0.28 -1.03 30.62
CA VAL A 4 0.41 -0.12 29.48
C VAL A 4 -0.59 -0.64 28.44
N GLN A 5 -1.69 0.09 28.23
CA GLN A 5 -2.71 -0.30 27.26
C GLN A 5 -2.15 -0.12 25.85
N ASP A 6 -2.21 -1.18 25.03
CA ASP A 6 -1.99 -1.03 23.60
C ASP A 6 -2.90 0.08 23.05
N THR A 7 -2.34 0.98 22.26
CA THR A 7 -2.96 2.14 21.63
C THR A 7 -3.21 1.80 20.17
N ASN A 8 -4.31 2.31 19.66
CA ASN A 8 -4.77 2.13 18.30
C ASN A 8 -4.79 3.49 17.59
N PRO A 9 -3.66 3.94 17.01
CA PRO A 9 -3.65 5.12 16.15
C PRO A 9 -4.74 4.99 15.09
N SER A 10 -5.58 6.02 14.96
CA SER A 10 -6.78 6.03 14.13
C SER A 10 -6.93 7.39 13.46
N PHE A 11 -7.35 7.39 12.18
CA PHE A 11 -7.67 8.61 11.45
C PHE A 11 -9.17 8.90 11.57
N VAL A 12 -9.50 9.91 12.39
CA VAL A 12 -10.85 10.18 12.85
C VAL A 12 -11.41 11.41 12.14
N LEU A 13 -12.58 11.27 11.54
CA LEU A 13 -13.43 12.38 11.12
C LEU A 13 -14.21 12.89 12.34
N ARG A 14 -13.79 14.00 12.93
CA ARG A 14 -14.45 14.63 14.09
C ARG A 14 -15.72 15.37 13.70
N ALA A 15 -15.63 16.12 12.61
CA ALA A 15 -16.69 16.91 12.02
C ALA A 15 -16.41 17.08 10.53
N VAL A 16 -17.36 17.67 9.79
CA VAL A 16 -17.17 17.98 8.37
C VAL A 16 -15.90 18.80 8.18
N LYS A 17 -14.99 18.31 7.34
CA LYS A 17 -13.65 18.86 7.06
C LYS A 17 -12.68 18.90 8.24
N GLU A 18 -13.02 18.28 9.36
CA GLU A 18 -12.15 18.21 10.54
C GLU A 18 -11.73 16.76 10.79
N VAL A 19 -10.49 16.46 10.41
CA VAL A 19 -9.85 15.16 10.64
C VAL A 19 -8.76 15.27 11.70
N ALA A 20 -8.51 14.19 12.42
CA ALA A 20 -7.44 14.14 13.40
C ALA A 20 -6.87 12.73 13.53
N PHE A 21 -5.57 12.66 13.80
CA PHE A 21 -4.93 11.45 14.30
C PHE A 21 -5.18 11.33 15.80
N GLU A 22 -5.81 10.24 16.20
CA GLU A 22 -6.12 9.95 17.60
C GLU A 22 -5.63 8.56 18.00
N ASN A 23 -5.10 8.45 19.21
CA ASN A 23 -4.91 7.15 19.83
C ASN A 23 -6.23 6.70 20.46
N ARG A 24 -6.86 5.69 19.87
CA ARG A 24 -8.03 5.00 20.43
C ARG A 24 -7.57 3.80 21.26
N PRO A 25 -8.39 3.26 22.17
CA PRO A 25 -8.09 1.98 22.81
C PRO A 25 -8.01 0.87 21.77
N VAL A 26 -7.09 -0.09 21.93
CA VAL A 26 -7.15 -1.32 21.11
C VAL A 26 -8.49 -2.02 21.34
N PRO A 27 -9.25 -2.30 20.26
CA PRO A 27 -10.53 -2.96 20.41
C PRO A 27 -10.30 -4.38 20.96
N ALA A 28 -11.08 -4.75 21.97
CA ALA A 28 -11.07 -6.08 22.57
C ALA A 28 -12.10 -6.97 21.88
N LEU A 29 -11.79 -8.26 21.72
CA LEU A 29 -12.76 -9.25 21.19
C LEU A 29 -13.98 -9.28 22.12
N LYS A 30 -15.18 -9.14 21.55
CA LYS A 30 -16.46 -9.11 22.26
C LYS A 30 -17.26 -10.40 22.05
N ASP A 31 -17.10 -11.02 20.89
CA ASP A 31 -17.78 -12.24 20.49
C ASP A 31 -16.78 -13.38 20.24
N PRO A 32 -17.12 -14.65 20.55
CA PRO A 32 -16.24 -15.80 20.28
C PRO A 32 -15.82 -15.98 18.82
N TRP A 33 -16.54 -15.38 17.86
CA TRP A 33 -16.25 -15.39 16.42
C TRP A 33 -15.53 -14.14 15.93
N ASP A 34 -15.25 -13.17 16.82
CA ASP A 34 -14.48 -11.99 16.47
C ASP A 34 -13.05 -12.37 16.11
N VAL A 35 -12.48 -11.58 15.22
CA VAL A 35 -11.04 -11.52 14.95
C VAL A 35 -10.59 -10.07 15.07
N ARG A 36 -9.39 -9.88 15.61
CA ARG A 36 -8.69 -8.61 15.52
C ARG A 36 -7.70 -8.71 14.37
N VAL A 37 -7.86 -7.81 13.40
CA VAL A 37 -6.97 -7.68 12.26
C VAL A 37 -6.06 -6.49 12.52
N ARG A 38 -4.75 -6.69 12.37
CA ARG A 38 -3.78 -5.60 12.28
C ARG A 38 -3.76 -5.12 10.84
N ILE A 39 -4.27 -3.91 10.63
CA ILE A 39 -4.44 -3.33 9.30
C ILE A 39 -3.07 -3.01 8.72
N ALA A 40 -2.86 -3.43 7.48
CA ALA A 40 -1.64 -3.15 6.73
C ALA A 40 -1.89 -2.12 5.64
N GLU A 41 -2.91 -2.37 4.82
CA GLU A 41 -3.23 -1.54 3.66
C GLU A 41 -4.68 -1.08 3.73
N THR A 42 -4.93 0.18 3.38
CA THR A 42 -6.29 0.71 3.21
C THR A 42 -6.39 1.59 1.97
N GLY A 43 -7.25 1.22 1.03
CA GLY A 43 -7.61 2.07 -0.09
C GLY A 43 -8.50 3.24 0.35
N ILE A 44 -8.22 4.42 -0.20
CA ILE A 44 -9.11 5.58 -0.03
C ILE A 44 -10.20 5.53 -1.10
N CYS A 45 -11.45 5.63 -0.67
CA CYS A 45 -12.60 5.69 -1.55
C CYS A 45 -13.14 7.11 -1.67
N GLY A 46 -13.84 7.38 -2.78
CA GLY A 46 -14.59 8.62 -2.96
C GLY A 46 -15.68 8.83 -1.90
N SER A 47 -16.19 7.75 -1.29
CA SER A 47 -17.14 7.81 -0.18
C SER A 47 -16.51 8.37 1.11
N ASP A 48 -15.27 7.99 1.44
CA ASP A 48 -14.55 8.57 2.59
C ASP A 48 -14.37 10.07 2.41
N VAL A 49 -13.98 10.49 1.19
CA VAL A 49 -13.89 11.92 0.83
C VAL A 49 -15.26 12.60 0.88
N HIS A 50 -16.34 11.93 0.47
CA HIS A 50 -17.69 12.48 0.52
C HIS A 50 -18.15 12.68 1.98
N TYR A 51 -17.86 11.76 2.89
CA TYR A 51 -18.09 11.96 4.33
C TYR A 51 -17.25 13.10 4.88
N TRP A 52 -15.96 13.16 4.56
CA TRP A 52 -15.10 14.26 4.96
C TRP A 52 -15.63 15.62 4.49
N GLN A 53 -16.08 15.73 3.24
CA GLN A 53 -16.56 16.98 2.66
C GLN A 53 -17.96 17.40 3.07
N ARG A 54 -18.88 16.43 3.29
CA ARG A 54 -20.33 16.70 3.42
C ARG A 54 -20.95 16.12 4.68
N GLY A 55 -20.29 15.21 5.38
CA GLY A 55 -20.79 14.57 6.60
C GLY A 55 -21.98 13.64 6.38
N ARG A 56 -22.33 13.29 5.13
CA ARG A 56 -23.42 12.37 4.82
C ARG A 56 -23.30 11.74 3.45
N ILE A 57 -23.90 10.56 3.28
CA ILE A 57 -24.22 9.93 1.98
C ILE A 57 -25.65 9.42 2.09
N GLY A 58 -26.58 9.99 1.31
CA GLY A 58 -28.01 9.72 1.48
C GLY A 58 -28.45 9.98 2.92
N ASP A 59 -29.06 8.96 3.54
CA ASP A 59 -29.58 9.00 4.92
C ASP A 59 -28.52 8.63 5.98
N PHE A 60 -27.30 8.28 5.59
CA PHE A 60 -26.20 8.00 6.52
C PHE A 60 -25.52 9.30 6.92
N ILE A 61 -25.87 9.84 8.09
CA ILE A 61 -25.44 11.17 8.56
C ILE A 61 -24.40 11.01 9.68
N LEU A 62 -23.33 11.79 9.62
CA LEU A 62 -22.32 11.89 10.67
C LEU A 62 -22.90 12.63 11.88
N GLU A 63 -23.26 11.90 12.93
CA GLU A 63 -23.77 12.46 14.19
C GLU A 63 -22.71 12.50 15.30
N SER A 64 -21.62 11.75 15.14
CA SER A 64 -20.50 11.68 16.10
C SER A 64 -19.20 11.35 15.38
N PRO A 65 -18.03 11.58 16.00
CA PRO A 65 -16.74 11.28 15.39
C PRO A 65 -16.60 9.79 15.02
N ILE A 66 -16.14 9.50 13.80
CA ILE A 66 -15.89 8.14 13.33
C ILE A 66 -14.48 7.98 12.77
N VAL A 67 -13.91 6.79 12.87
CA VAL A 67 -12.73 6.39 12.08
C VAL A 67 -13.16 6.20 10.62
N LEU A 68 -12.34 6.65 9.66
CA LEU A 68 -12.59 6.47 8.22
C LEU A 68 -12.01 5.15 7.67
N GLY A 69 -12.20 4.87 6.38
CA GLY A 69 -11.63 3.70 5.70
C GLY A 69 -12.50 2.45 5.78
N HIS A 70 -12.55 1.70 4.66
CA HIS A 70 -13.33 0.46 4.54
C HIS A 70 -12.80 -0.50 3.46
N GLU A 71 -11.80 -0.10 2.68
CA GLU A 71 -11.18 -0.93 1.64
C GLU A 71 -9.84 -1.49 2.14
N SER A 72 -9.86 -2.45 3.07
CA SER A 72 -8.66 -2.83 3.82
C SER A 72 -8.29 -4.29 3.77
N SER A 73 -6.99 -4.53 3.92
CA SER A 73 -6.41 -5.84 4.20
C SER A 73 -5.48 -5.76 5.41
N GLY A 74 -5.14 -6.92 5.95
CA GLY A 74 -4.23 -6.99 7.07
C GLY A 74 -3.86 -8.40 7.45
N VAL A 75 -3.28 -8.51 8.63
CA VAL A 75 -2.84 -9.78 9.22
C VAL A 75 -3.69 -10.06 10.47
N ILE A 76 -4.19 -11.29 10.61
CA ILE A 76 -4.89 -11.71 11.83
C ILE A 76 -3.95 -11.60 13.03
N GLU A 77 -4.28 -10.74 13.98
CA GLU A 77 -3.54 -10.51 15.22
C GLU A 77 -4.05 -11.40 16.35
N GLU A 78 -5.38 -11.51 16.48
CA GLU A 78 -6.06 -12.29 17.52
C GLU A 78 -7.33 -12.94 16.95
N VAL A 79 -7.65 -14.14 17.44
CA VAL A 79 -8.86 -14.87 17.05
C VAL A 79 -9.67 -15.24 18.30
N GLY A 80 -10.99 -15.12 18.20
CA GLY A 80 -11.90 -15.56 19.25
C GLY A 80 -11.92 -17.08 19.40
N SER A 81 -12.35 -17.54 20.57
CA SER A 81 -12.31 -18.95 20.97
C SER A 81 -13.12 -19.91 20.07
N ALA A 82 -14.08 -19.42 19.28
CA ALA A 82 -14.89 -20.23 18.38
C ALA A 82 -14.38 -20.21 16.92
N VAL A 83 -13.44 -19.32 16.58
CA VAL A 83 -12.89 -19.18 15.23
C VAL A 83 -12.08 -20.41 14.86
N LYS A 84 -12.38 -21.00 13.69
CA LYS A 84 -11.71 -22.20 13.16
C LYS A 84 -11.19 -22.04 11.73
N ASN A 85 -11.71 -21.05 11.01
CA ASN A 85 -11.41 -20.80 9.60
C ASN A 85 -10.18 -19.89 9.40
N LEU A 86 -9.70 -19.25 10.47
CA LEU A 86 -8.58 -18.30 10.44
C LEU A 86 -7.60 -18.59 11.58
N LYS A 87 -6.35 -18.20 11.38
CA LYS A 87 -5.27 -18.29 12.37
C LYS A 87 -4.47 -16.99 12.45
N VAL A 88 -3.88 -16.73 13.63
CA VAL A 88 -2.94 -15.62 13.82
C VAL A 88 -1.81 -15.68 12.79
N GLY A 89 -1.41 -14.52 12.25
CA GLY A 89 -0.40 -14.40 11.20
C GLY A 89 -0.93 -14.55 9.77
N GLN A 90 -2.21 -14.88 9.58
CA GLN A 90 -2.79 -15.07 8.25
C GLN A 90 -3.14 -13.73 7.58
N LYS A 91 -2.77 -13.57 6.30
CA LYS A 91 -3.17 -12.43 5.46
C LYS A 91 -4.65 -12.55 5.08
N VAL A 92 -5.41 -11.47 5.23
CA VAL A 92 -6.84 -11.42 4.90
C VAL A 92 -7.23 -10.12 4.21
N ALA A 93 -8.18 -10.19 3.28
CA ALA A 93 -9.02 -9.06 2.90
C ALA A 93 -10.23 -8.98 3.83
N ILE A 94 -10.66 -7.77 4.16
CA ILE A 94 -11.77 -7.53 5.07
C ILE A 94 -13.00 -7.14 4.26
N GLU A 95 -14.10 -7.87 4.41
CA GLU A 95 -15.42 -7.41 3.99
C GLU A 95 -16.00 -6.49 5.08
N PRO A 96 -16.10 -5.17 4.85
CA PRO A 96 -16.38 -4.18 5.89
C PRO A 96 -17.82 -4.21 6.42
N GLY A 97 -18.74 -4.96 5.79
CA GLY A 97 -20.16 -4.99 6.11
C GLY A 97 -20.60 -6.28 6.78
N VAL A 98 -20.76 -6.27 8.10
CA VAL A 98 -21.29 -7.41 8.87
C VAL A 98 -22.80 -7.22 9.10
N PRO A 99 -23.67 -8.05 8.50
CA PRO A 99 -25.11 -7.97 8.66
C PRO A 99 -25.59 -8.71 9.92
N CYS A 100 -26.87 -8.60 10.27
CA CYS A 100 -27.43 -9.29 11.44
C CYS A 100 -27.57 -10.82 11.27
N ARG A 101 -27.41 -11.34 10.05
CA ARG A 101 -27.53 -12.77 9.67
C ARG A 101 -28.94 -13.39 9.82
N HIS A 102 -29.91 -12.71 10.40
CA HIS A 102 -31.22 -13.29 10.70
C HIS A 102 -32.43 -12.61 10.06
N CYS A 103 -32.29 -11.43 9.46
CA CYS A 103 -33.41 -10.78 8.74
C CYS A 103 -33.67 -11.46 7.38
N ASP A 104 -34.80 -11.15 6.75
CA ASP A 104 -35.20 -11.77 5.49
C ASP A 104 -34.23 -11.43 4.34
N TYR A 105 -33.59 -10.25 4.38
CA TYR A 105 -32.51 -9.90 3.44
C TYR A 105 -31.29 -10.82 3.60
N CYS A 106 -30.88 -11.10 4.84
CA CYS A 106 -29.78 -12.03 5.10
C CYS A 106 -30.13 -13.45 4.64
N ARG A 107 -31.31 -13.96 5.01
CA ARG A 107 -31.76 -15.32 4.67
C ARG A 107 -31.95 -15.52 3.17
N SER A 108 -32.32 -14.48 2.44
CA SER A 108 -32.42 -14.51 0.97
C SER A 108 -31.08 -14.29 0.25
N GLY A 109 -29.98 -14.09 0.99
CA GLY A 109 -28.64 -13.86 0.43
C GLY A 109 -28.37 -12.43 -0.04
N SER A 110 -29.29 -11.50 0.19
CA SER A 110 -29.20 -10.07 -0.13
C SER A 110 -28.80 -9.23 1.10
N TYR A 111 -27.79 -9.71 1.85
CA TYR A 111 -27.45 -9.14 3.15
C TYR A 111 -26.96 -7.69 3.11
N ASN A 112 -26.54 -7.16 1.95
CA ASN A 112 -26.23 -5.74 1.78
C ASN A 112 -27.41 -4.81 2.06
N LEU A 113 -28.64 -5.33 2.03
CA LEU A 113 -29.86 -4.60 2.34
C LEU A 113 -30.28 -4.77 3.81
N CYS A 114 -29.49 -5.47 4.63
CA CYS A 114 -29.80 -5.64 6.04
C CYS A 114 -29.81 -4.27 6.74
N PRO A 115 -30.92 -3.89 7.41
CA PRO A 115 -31.03 -2.59 8.08
C PRO A 115 -30.08 -2.47 9.27
N ASP A 116 -29.74 -3.59 9.90
CA ASP A 116 -28.85 -3.65 11.06
C ASP A 116 -27.40 -3.98 10.68
N THR A 117 -26.99 -3.63 9.45
CA THR A 117 -25.61 -3.88 9.00
C THR A 117 -24.65 -2.93 9.69
N VAL A 118 -23.63 -3.48 10.35
CA VAL A 118 -22.45 -2.72 10.77
C VAL A 118 -21.50 -2.64 9.59
N PHE A 119 -21.32 -1.43 9.04
CA PHE A 119 -20.46 -1.22 7.87
C PHE A 119 -19.35 -0.23 8.22
N ALA A 120 -18.09 -0.63 8.04
CA ALA A 120 -16.92 0.19 8.35
C ALA A 120 -17.00 1.57 7.67
N ALA A 121 -16.69 2.64 8.41
CA ALA A 121 -16.75 4.04 7.96
C ALA A 121 -18.13 4.53 7.46
N THR A 122 -19.21 3.80 7.75
CA THR A 122 -20.58 4.29 7.60
C THR A 122 -21.13 4.68 8.97
N PRO A 123 -21.44 5.96 9.23
CA PRO A 123 -21.98 6.40 10.52
C PRO A 123 -23.15 5.52 11.00
N PRO A 124 -23.18 5.14 12.30
CA PRO A 124 -22.28 5.58 13.37
C PRO A 124 -21.06 4.66 13.59
N HIS A 125 -20.71 3.79 12.64
CA HIS A 125 -19.71 2.76 12.84
C HIS A 125 -18.31 3.20 12.40
N ASP A 126 -17.32 2.95 13.25
CA ASP A 126 -15.91 3.20 12.97
C ASP A 126 -15.40 2.36 11.78
N GLY A 127 -14.53 2.98 10.99
CA GLY A 127 -13.82 2.40 9.87
C GLY A 127 -12.53 1.68 10.23
N THR A 128 -11.81 1.29 9.18
CA THR A 128 -10.60 0.47 9.24
C THR A 128 -9.31 1.25 9.17
N LEU A 129 -9.33 2.58 8.94
CA LEU A 129 -8.12 3.42 8.87
C LEU A 129 -7.56 3.70 10.28
N SER A 130 -7.08 2.62 10.88
CA SER A 130 -6.51 2.52 12.22
C SER A 130 -5.52 1.35 12.25
N LYS A 131 -4.72 1.23 13.31
CA LYS A 131 -3.76 0.11 13.44
C LYS A 131 -4.44 -1.26 13.59
N TYR A 132 -5.52 -1.33 14.37
CA TYR A 132 -6.26 -2.55 14.66
C TYR A 132 -7.76 -2.36 14.47
N TYR A 133 -8.38 -3.32 13.77
CA TYR A 133 -9.81 -3.38 13.57
C TYR A 133 -10.36 -4.72 14.06
N ILE A 134 -11.55 -4.71 14.67
CA ILE A 134 -12.27 -5.94 15.01
C ILE A 134 -13.43 -6.13 14.05
N THR A 135 -13.54 -7.36 13.55
CA THR A 135 -14.68 -7.81 12.75
C THR A 135 -14.93 -9.29 13.01
N GLN A 136 -15.91 -9.86 12.32
CA GLN A 136 -16.27 -11.27 12.44
C GLN A 136 -15.48 -12.13 11.45
N SER A 137 -15.05 -13.31 11.91
CA SER A 137 -14.19 -14.24 11.15
C SER A 137 -14.72 -14.66 9.78
N ASP A 138 -16.03 -14.68 9.57
CA ASP A 138 -16.69 -15.01 8.30
C ASP A 138 -16.66 -13.86 7.27
N TYR A 139 -16.29 -12.65 7.70
CA TYR A 139 -16.09 -11.46 6.86
C TYR A 139 -14.60 -11.13 6.67
N CYS A 140 -13.71 -12.05 7.01
CA CYS A 140 -12.29 -11.99 6.68
C CYS A 140 -11.95 -13.12 5.71
N TYR A 141 -11.51 -12.76 4.50
CA TYR A 141 -11.21 -13.70 3.43
C TYR A 141 -9.70 -13.93 3.34
N PRO A 142 -9.22 -15.17 3.55
CA PRO A 142 -7.81 -15.53 3.37
C PRO A 142 -7.28 -15.12 2.00
N LEU A 143 -6.11 -14.49 1.99
CA LEU A 143 -5.36 -14.25 0.76
C LEU A 143 -4.41 -15.42 0.49
N PRO A 144 -4.30 -15.90 -0.77
CA PRO A 144 -3.26 -16.84 -1.17
C PRO A 144 -1.85 -16.28 -0.90
N ASP A 145 -0.87 -17.15 -0.70
CA ASP A 145 0.50 -16.74 -0.33
C ASP A 145 1.11 -15.74 -1.31
N HIS A 146 0.86 -15.93 -2.61
CA HIS A 146 1.36 -15.08 -3.70
C HIS A 146 0.62 -13.75 -3.88
N MET A 147 -0.50 -13.53 -3.19
CA MET A 147 -1.26 -12.29 -3.23
C MET A 147 -0.85 -11.40 -2.05
N ASP A 148 -0.42 -10.17 -2.33
CA ASP A 148 0.02 -9.25 -1.28
C ASP A 148 -1.14 -8.47 -0.64
N LEU A 149 -0.81 -7.63 0.34
CA LEU A 149 -1.81 -6.89 1.11
C LEU A 149 -2.38 -5.71 0.32
N GLU A 150 -1.65 -5.13 -0.65
CA GLU A 150 -2.17 -4.07 -1.51
C GLU A 150 -3.27 -4.65 -2.42
N GLU A 151 -2.99 -5.80 -3.02
CA GLU A 151 -3.97 -6.58 -3.77
C GLU A 151 -5.16 -6.98 -2.88
N GLY A 152 -4.91 -7.31 -1.62
CA GLY A 152 -5.91 -7.54 -0.59
C GLY A 152 -6.84 -6.35 -0.35
N ALA A 153 -6.31 -5.13 -0.25
CA ALA A 153 -7.10 -3.91 -0.04
C ALA A 153 -8.01 -3.64 -1.25
N MET A 154 -7.53 -4.01 -2.45
CA MET A 154 -8.28 -3.91 -3.70
C MET A 154 -9.41 -4.93 -3.85
N VAL A 155 -9.53 -5.91 -2.95
CA VAL A 155 -10.63 -6.90 -3.00
C VAL A 155 -12.00 -6.23 -2.81
N GLU A 156 -12.12 -5.24 -1.92
CA GLU A 156 -13.37 -4.49 -1.70
C GLU A 156 -13.89 -3.85 -2.99
N PRO A 157 -13.12 -2.98 -3.69
CA PRO A 157 -13.62 -2.34 -4.89
C PRO A 157 -13.81 -3.32 -6.04
N VAL A 158 -13.06 -4.42 -6.11
CA VAL A 158 -13.31 -5.51 -7.08
C VAL A 158 -14.64 -6.21 -6.76
N ALA A 159 -14.95 -6.46 -5.49
CA ALA A 159 -16.22 -7.07 -5.07
C ALA A 159 -17.42 -6.18 -5.42
N VAL A 160 -17.27 -4.85 -5.34
CA VAL A 160 -18.27 -3.89 -5.84
C VAL A 160 -18.49 -4.07 -7.34
N ALA A 161 -17.43 -4.17 -8.15
CA ALA A 161 -17.56 -4.42 -9.59
C ALA A 161 -18.17 -5.79 -9.91
N VAL A 162 -17.85 -6.82 -9.13
CA VAL A 162 -18.51 -8.15 -9.21
C VAL A 162 -19.99 -8.04 -8.91
N GLN A 163 -20.40 -7.28 -7.90
CA GLN A 163 -21.81 -7.05 -7.60
C GLN A 163 -22.52 -6.31 -8.73
N ILE A 164 -21.93 -5.23 -9.25
CA ILE A 164 -22.52 -4.42 -10.32
C ILE A 164 -22.77 -5.29 -11.56
N THR A 165 -21.78 -6.08 -11.96
CA THR A 165 -21.89 -7.01 -13.12
C THR A 165 -22.87 -8.16 -12.85
N LYS A 166 -22.93 -8.67 -11.61
CA LYS A 166 -23.93 -9.66 -11.17
C LYS A 166 -25.35 -9.11 -11.25
N VAL A 167 -25.59 -7.88 -10.78
CA VAL A 167 -26.89 -7.18 -10.86
C VAL A 167 -27.26 -6.86 -12.31
N GLY A 168 -26.27 -6.46 -13.12
CA GLY A 168 -26.41 -6.26 -14.55
C GLY A 168 -26.60 -7.56 -15.34
N ASN A 169 -26.44 -8.72 -14.69
CA ASN A 169 -26.54 -10.05 -15.28
C ASN A 169 -25.65 -10.16 -16.53
N VAL A 170 -24.41 -9.67 -16.41
CA VAL A 170 -23.40 -9.75 -17.47
C VAL A 170 -23.04 -11.20 -17.73
N ARG A 171 -23.07 -11.58 -19.01
CA ARG A 171 -22.87 -12.95 -19.49
C ARG A 171 -21.90 -12.98 -20.67
N PRO A 172 -21.34 -14.17 -20.97
CA PRO A 172 -20.54 -14.35 -22.17
C PRO A 172 -21.25 -13.87 -23.44
N ASN A 173 -20.48 -13.31 -24.36
CA ASN A 173 -20.93 -12.84 -25.67
C ASN A 173 -21.89 -11.62 -25.68
N GLN A 174 -22.02 -10.89 -24.56
CA GLN A 174 -22.76 -9.63 -24.49
C GLN A 174 -21.90 -8.40 -24.79
N ASN A 175 -22.51 -7.32 -25.29
CA ASN A 175 -21.90 -6.00 -25.35
C ASN A 175 -22.22 -5.23 -24.06
N VAL A 176 -21.19 -4.72 -23.38
CA VAL A 176 -21.30 -3.92 -22.16
C VAL A 176 -20.73 -2.53 -22.41
N VAL A 177 -21.47 -1.50 -22.01
CA VAL A 177 -20.97 -0.12 -22.01
C VAL A 177 -20.91 0.38 -20.57
N VAL A 178 -19.78 0.96 -20.19
CA VAL A 178 -19.53 1.50 -18.85
C VAL A 178 -19.31 3.01 -18.95
N PHE A 179 -20.19 3.79 -18.34
CA PHE A 179 -20.00 5.22 -18.13
C PHE A 179 -19.13 5.44 -16.89
N GLY A 180 -18.02 6.14 -17.07
CA GLY A 180 -16.98 6.36 -16.08
C GLY A 180 -15.78 5.44 -16.29
N CYS A 181 -14.60 6.04 -16.38
CA CYS A 181 -13.29 5.37 -16.35
C CYS A 181 -12.50 5.75 -15.08
N GLY A 182 -13.22 6.05 -13.98
CA GLY A 182 -12.65 6.05 -12.63
C GLY A 182 -12.53 4.62 -12.08
N PRO A 183 -12.10 4.43 -10.82
CA PRO A 183 -11.75 3.11 -10.26
C PRO A 183 -12.85 2.06 -10.42
N ILE A 184 -14.08 2.37 -10.01
CA ILE A 184 -15.23 1.45 -10.12
C ILE A 184 -15.58 1.15 -11.60
N GLY A 185 -15.48 2.15 -12.47
CA GLY A 185 -15.72 1.98 -13.90
C GLY A 185 -14.70 1.05 -14.55
N LEU A 186 -13.42 1.26 -14.28
CA LEU A 186 -12.31 0.42 -14.76
C LEU A 186 -12.44 -1.02 -14.27
N LEU A 187 -12.80 -1.21 -12.99
CA LEU A 187 -13.04 -2.54 -12.42
C LEU A 187 -14.28 -3.21 -13.04
N CYS A 188 -15.37 -2.48 -13.26
CA CYS A 188 -16.54 -3.01 -13.98
C CYS A 188 -16.20 -3.46 -15.40
N GLN A 189 -15.33 -2.71 -16.10
CA GLN A 189 -14.84 -3.09 -17.42
C GLN A 189 -14.03 -4.39 -17.34
N ALA A 190 -13.06 -4.48 -16.43
CA ALA A 190 -12.21 -5.65 -16.23
C ALA A 190 -13.01 -6.91 -15.83
N VAL A 191 -13.94 -6.79 -14.88
CA VAL A 191 -14.82 -7.90 -14.48
C VAL A 191 -15.70 -8.34 -15.65
N SER A 192 -16.24 -7.41 -16.44
CA SER A 192 -17.03 -7.74 -17.64
C SER A 192 -16.20 -8.53 -18.66
N LYS A 193 -14.92 -8.18 -18.85
CA LYS A 193 -13.98 -8.96 -19.68
C LYS A 193 -13.71 -10.35 -19.09
N ALA A 194 -13.51 -10.44 -17.77
CA ALA A 194 -13.32 -11.72 -17.09
C ALA A 194 -14.54 -12.66 -17.23
N TYR A 195 -15.74 -12.09 -17.40
CA TYR A 195 -16.98 -12.82 -17.70
C TYR A 195 -17.22 -13.06 -19.21
N ALA A 196 -16.20 -12.85 -20.03
CA ALA A 196 -16.22 -13.06 -21.48
C ALA A 196 -17.27 -12.22 -22.23
N ALA A 197 -17.52 -10.99 -21.77
CA ALA A 197 -18.25 -10.01 -22.58
C ALA A 197 -17.56 -9.84 -23.94
N ARG A 198 -18.37 -9.83 -25.01
CA ARG A 198 -17.92 -9.72 -26.41
C ARG A 198 -17.20 -8.41 -26.68
N LYS A 199 -17.80 -7.32 -26.21
CA LYS A 199 -17.26 -5.95 -26.29
C LYS A 199 -17.52 -5.24 -24.99
N VAL A 200 -16.50 -4.57 -24.46
CA VAL A 200 -16.59 -3.66 -23.32
C VAL A 200 -16.14 -2.28 -23.77
N ILE A 201 -17.02 -1.28 -23.63
CA ILE A 201 -16.75 0.09 -24.07
C ILE A 201 -16.73 1.01 -22.85
N GLY A 202 -15.63 1.72 -22.65
CA GLY A 202 -15.50 2.75 -21.62
C GLY A 202 -15.87 4.14 -22.16
N ILE A 203 -16.58 4.92 -21.35
CA ILE A 203 -16.96 6.31 -21.67
C ILE A 203 -16.47 7.21 -20.54
N ASP A 204 -15.74 8.27 -20.87
CA ASP A 204 -15.27 9.26 -19.89
C ASP A 204 -15.03 10.60 -20.59
N ILE A 205 -15.05 11.68 -19.82
CA ILE A 205 -14.74 13.03 -20.32
C ILE A 205 -13.23 13.30 -20.38
N SER A 206 -12.43 12.43 -19.77
CA SER A 206 -10.97 12.55 -19.69
C SER A 206 -10.28 11.61 -20.67
N GLN A 207 -9.50 12.17 -21.60
CA GLN A 207 -8.75 11.39 -22.58
C GLN A 207 -7.71 10.48 -21.91
N SER A 208 -7.02 10.96 -20.87
CA SER A 208 -6.00 10.19 -20.17
C SER A 208 -6.59 8.96 -19.46
N ARG A 209 -7.80 9.08 -18.89
CA ARG A 209 -8.53 7.93 -18.32
C ARG A 209 -8.99 6.94 -19.38
N LEU A 210 -9.41 7.42 -20.56
CA LEU A 210 -9.77 6.55 -21.68
C LEU A 210 -8.55 5.78 -22.21
N ASP A 211 -7.40 6.44 -22.33
CA ASP A 211 -6.16 5.80 -22.75
C ASP A 211 -5.77 4.67 -21.78
N PHE A 212 -5.87 4.93 -20.48
CA PHE A 212 -5.67 3.90 -19.45
C PHE A 212 -6.69 2.77 -19.57
N ALA A 213 -7.99 3.09 -19.68
CA ALA A 213 -9.08 2.10 -19.81
C ALA A 213 -8.84 1.14 -20.97
N LYS A 214 -8.40 1.66 -22.12
CA LYS A 214 -8.05 0.86 -23.31
C LYS A 214 -6.88 -0.09 -23.07
N SER A 215 -5.91 0.32 -22.25
CA SER A 215 -4.77 -0.52 -21.86
C SER A 215 -5.11 -1.52 -20.74
N PHE A 216 -6.28 -1.40 -20.11
CA PHE A 216 -6.64 -2.14 -18.90
C PHE A 216 -7.75 -3.16 -19.13
N GLY A 217 -8.90 -2.75 -19.68
CA GLY A 217 -10.07 -3.64 -19.83
C GLY A 217 -11.08 -3.25 -20.90
N ALA A 218 -10.97 -2.08 -21.53
CA ALA A 218 -11.88 -1.67 -22.59
C ALA A 218 -11.43 -2.13 -23.98
N ASP A 219 -12.33 -2.72 -24.76
CA ASP A 219 -12.13 -3.01 -26.19
C ASP A 219 -12.26 -1.74 -27.05
N GLY A 220 -13.01 -0.76 -26.56
CA GLY A 220 -13.22 0.53 -27.22
C GLY A 220 -13.48 1.63 -26.19
N VAL A 221 -13.18 2.86 -26.56
CA VAL A 221 -13.35 4.03 -25.69
C VAL A 221 -13.98 5.19 -26.43
N PHE A 222 -14.83 5.95 -25.75
CA PHE A 222 -15.55 7.08 -26.32
C PHE A 222 -15.35 8.33 -25.47
N LEU A 223 -14.84 9.39 -26.09
CA LEU A 223 -14.77 10.73 -25.53
C LEU A 223 -16.00 11.52 -26.01
N PRO A 224 -16.98 11.85 -25.13
CA PRO A 224 -18.15 12.58 -25.56
C PRO A 224 -17.80 14.00 -26.02
N PRO A 225 -18.32 14.46 -27.19
CA PRO A 225 -18.20 15.85 -27.58
C PRO A 225 -18.96 16.77 -26.61
N ALA A 226 -18.49 18.01 -26.49
CA ALA A 226 -19.16 19.04 -25.71
C ALA A 226 -20.58 19.30 -26.25
N LYS A 227 -21.53 19.51 -25.35
CA LYS A 227 -22.91 19.85 -25.72
C LYS A 227 -22.95 21.20 -26.44
N PRO A 228 -23.56 21.30 -27.64
CA PRO A 228 -23.74 22.58 -28.30
C PRO A 228 -24.61 23.55 -27.47
N GLU A 229 -24.38 24.85 -27.68
CA GLU A 229 -25.20 25.91 -27.10
C GLU A 229 -26.63 25.85 -27.67
N GLY A 230 -27.63 26.11 -26.82
CA GLY A 230 -29.05 26.11 -27.22
C GLY A 230 -29.70 24.73 -27.39
N VAL A 231 -28.95 23.62 -27.33
CA VAL A 231 -29.51 22.25 -27.40
C VAL A 231 -29.90 21.77 -25.99
N ASP A 232 -31.08 21.15 -25.87
CA ASP A 232 -31.56 20.54 -24.62
C ASP A 232 -30.67 19.37 -24.19
N GLU A 233 -30.46 19.20 -22.88
CA GLU A 233 -29.58 18.15 -22.35
C GLU A 233 -30.10 16.74 -22.64
N SER A 234 -31.43 16.55 -22.60
CA SER A 234 -32.06 15.25 -22.88
C SER A 234 -31.98 14.92 -24.38
N GLU A 235 -32.19 15.91 -25.24
CA GLU A 235 -31.99 15.76 -26.68
C GLU A 235 -30.53 15.39 -26.99
N TRP A 236 -29.58 16.11 -26.38
CA TRP A 236 -28.16 15.82 -26.57
C TRP A 236 -27.78 14.43 -26.09
N SER A 237 -28.27 14.00 -24.94
CA SER A 237 -28.03 12.64 -24.41
C SER A 237 -28.52 11.55 -25.37
N ALA A 238 -29.67 11.75 -26.03
CA ALA A 238 -30.15 10.83 -27.06
C ALA A 238 -29.26 10.83 -28.31
N GLN A 239 -28.72 12.00 -28.71
CA GLN A 239 -27.78 12.11 -29.82
C GLN A 239 -26.43 11.43 -29.51
N ILE A 240 -25.87 11.62 -28.31
CA ILE A 240 -24.66 10.92 -27.86
C ILE A 240 -24.86 9.40 -27.90
N ALA A 241 -26.01 8.90 -27.43
CA ALA A 241 -26.33 7.48 -27.49
C ALA A 241 -26.32 6.94 -28.94
N LYS A 242 -26.78 7.73 -29.91
CA LYS A 242 -26.72 7.37 -31.34
C LYS A 242 -25.28 7.33 -31.85
N MET A 243 -24.46 8.33 -31.52
CA MET A 243 -23.05 8.37 -31.91
C MET A 243 -22.28 7.14 -31.39
N ILE A 244 -22.51 6.75 -30.13
CA ILE A 244 -21.89 5.56 -29.54
C ILE A 244 -22.32 4.29 -30.30
N LYS A 245 -23.61 4.14 -30.62
CA LYS A 245 -24.11 2.96 -31.38
C LYS A 245 -23.46 2.85 -32.75
N GLU A 246 -23.34 3.97 -33.46
CA GLU A 246 -22.75 4.04 -34.79
C GLU A 246 -21.25 3.73 -34.74
N GLN A 247 -20.50 4.39 -33.85
CA GLN A 247 -19.05 4.24 -33.74
C GLN A 247 -18.62 2.80 -33.43
N PHE A 248 -19.36 2.09 -32.58
CA PHE A 248 -18.99 0.72 -32.17
C PHE A 248 -19.80 -0.38 -32.85
N GLY A 249 -20.72 -0.02 -33.76
CA GLY A 249 -21.59 -0.96 -34.46
C GLY A 249 -22.46 -1.78 -33.50
N LEU A 250 -23.14 -1.12 -32.56
CA LEU A 250 -23.96 -1.77 -31.52
C LEU A 250 -25.40 -2.05 -31.95
N GLY A 251 -25.80 -1.68 -33.17
CA GLY A 251 -27.18 -1.83 -33.64
C GLY A 251 -28.16 -1.09 -32.71
N GLU A 252 -29.08 -1.84 -32.09
CA GLU A 252 -30.10 -1.28 -31.18
C GLU A 252 -29.54 -0.75 -29.84
N GLY A 253 -28.30 -1.13 -29.48
CA GLY A 253 -27.65 -0.79 -28.21
C GLY A 253 -26.90 -1.96 -27.57
N PRO A 254 -26.13 -1.74 -26.49
CA PRO A 254 -25.52 -2.80 -25.72
C PRO A 254 -26.57 -3.59 -24.91
N ASP A 255 -26.20 -4.81 -24.52
CA ASP A 255 -27.01 -5.67 -23.65
C ASP A 255 -27.11 -5.11 -22.24
N VAL A 256 -26.00 -4.58 -21.74
CA VAL A 256 -25.87 -4.02 -20.40
C VAL A 256 -25.20 -2.65 -20.47
N VAL A 257 -25.80 -1.67 -19.80
CA VAL A 257 -25.16 -0.38 -19.48
C VAL A 257 -24.89 -0.33 -17.99
N ILE A 258 -23.66 0.01 -17.61
CA ILE A 258 -23.24 0.29 -16.23
C ILE A 258 -22.97 1.78 -16.14
N GLU A 259 -23.70 2.49 -15.29
CA GLU A 259 -23.52 3.91 -15.03
C GLU A 259 -22.75 4.08 -13.72
N ALA A 260 -21.46 4.42 -13.80
CA ALA A 260 -20.54 4.53 -12.66
C ALA A 260 -20.06 5.98 -12.42
N THR A 261 -20.78 6.99 -12.93
CA THR A 261 -20.45 8.42 -12.74
C THR A 261 -21.43 9.14 -11.81
N GLY A 262 -22.71 8.77 -11.81
CA GLY A 262 -23.78 9.52 -11.14
C GLY A 262 -24.18 10.82 -11.86
N ALA A 263 -23.59 11.13 -13.02
CA ALA A 263 -23.88 12.35 -13.78
C ALA A 263 -25.19 12.20 -14.57
N GLN A 264 -26.08 13.20 -14.46
CA GLN A 264 -27.38 13.22 -15.14
C GLN A 264 -27.27 12.93 -16.64
N ALA A 265 -26.34 13.58 -17.35
CA ALA A 265 -26.13 13.35 -18.78
C ALA A 265 -25.74 11.90 -19.09
N CYS A 266 -24.93 11.24 -18.24
CA CYS A 266 -24.57 9.83 -18.39
C CYS A 266 -25.76 8.91 -18.12
N ILE A 267 -26.57 9.23 -17.10
CA ILE A 267 -27.81 8.49 -16.78
C ILE A 267 -28.78 8.55 -17.96
N GLN A 268 -29.05 9.75 -18.49
CA GLN A 268 -29.93 9.95 -19.65
C GLN A 268 -29.40 9.21 -20.87
N THR A 269 -28.12 9.42 -21.20
CA THR A 269 -27.47 8.75 -22.35
C THR A 269 -27.54 7.24 -22.22
N GLY A 270 -27.28 6.69 -21.03
CA GLY A 270 -27.32 5.25 -20.76
C GLY A 270 -28.71 4.64 -21.01
N VAL A 271 -29.79 5.33 -20.61
CA VAL A 271 -31.16 4.88 -20.89
C VAL A 271 -31.47 4.86 -22.39
N HIS A 272 -31.05 5.89 -23.14
CA HIS A 272 -31.22 5.92 -24.60
C HIS A 272 -30.33 4.90 -25.32
N LEU A 273 -29.17 4.61 -24.75
CA LEU A 273 -28.16 3.72 -25.32
C LEU A 273 -28.57 2.26 -25.19
N THR A 274 -29.00 1.81 -24.00
CA THR A 274 -29.36 0.42 -23.68
C THR A 274 -30.33 -0.16 -24.71
N LYS A 275 -30.07 -1.37 -25.23
CA LYS A 275 -30.97 -2.02 -26.20
C LYS A 275 -32.37 -2.26 -25.60
N LYS A 276 -33.38 -2.47 -26.44
CA LYS A 276 -34.72 -2.87 -25.98
C LYS A 276 -34.64 -4.21 -25.22
N GLY A 277 -35.29 -4.31 -24.06
CA GLY A 277 -35.16 -5.47 -23.17
C GLY A 277 -33.79 -5.61 -22.49
N GLY A 278 -32.91 -4.61 -22.61
CA GLY A 278 -31.59 -4.60 -21.99
C GLY A 278 -31.61 -4.19 -20.52
N THR A 279 -30.44 -4.27 -19.88
CA THR A 279 -30.28 -3.92 -18.46
C THR A 279 -29.46 -2.64 -18.31
N TYR A 280 -29.96 -1.71 -17.49
CA TYR A 280 -29.25 -0.52 -17.05
C TYR A 280 -28.98 -0.63 -15.55
N VAL A 281 -27.73 -0.44 -15.14
CA VAL A 281 -27.30 -0.50 -13.73
C VAL A 281 -26.81 0.86 -13.28
N GLN A 282 -27.48 1.46 -12.30
CA GLN A 282 -27.02 2.64 -11.57
C GLN A 282 -26.05 2.21 -10.46
N ALA A 283 -24.78 2.59 -10.59
CA ALA A 283 -23.74 2.34 -9.58
C ALA A 283 -23.11 3.64 -9.07
N GLY A 284 -22.96 4.64 -9.93
CA GLY A 284 -22.43 5.95 -9.56
C GLY A 284 -23.40 6.71 -8.67
N MET A 285 -22.87 7.45 -7.69
CA MET A 285 -23.66 8.33 -6.82
C MET A 285 -23.45 9.77 -7.25
N GLY A 286 -24.55 10.49 -7.49
CA GLY A 286 -24.54 11.87 -8.01
C GLY A 286 -25.42 12.80 -7.19
N LYS A 287 -26.17 13.66 -7.89
CA LYS A 287 -27.23 14.46 -7.26
C LYS A 287 -28.35 13.55 -6.78
N GLU A 288 -28.98 13.91 -5.66
CA GLU A 288 -30.12 13.18 -5.08
C GLU A 288 -31.27 12.99 -6.07
N ASN A 289 -31.50 14.00 -6.92
CA ASN A 289 -32.55 13.97 -7.95
C ASN A 289 -31.99 14.47 -9.28
N VAL A 290 -32.42 13.82 -10.37
CA VAL A 290 -32.05 14.13 -11.74
C VAL A 290 -33.25 14.00 -12.67
N VAL A 291 -33.19 14.61 -13.85
CA VAL A 291 -34.18 14.41 -14.91
C VAL A 291 -33.96 13.04 -15.55
N PHE A 292 -34.95 12.15 -15.43
CA PHE A 292 -34.89 10.77 -15.90
C PHE A 292 -35.84 10.53 -17.09
N PRO A 293 -35.39 9.92 -18.20
CA PRO A 293 -36.20 9.71 -19.40
C PRO A 293 -37.15 8.51 -19.24
N ILE A 294 -38.15 8.64 -18.36
CA ILE A 294 -39.07 7.56 -17.96
C ILE A 294 -39.83 6.95 -19.13
N THR A 295 -40.31 7.76 -20.08
CA THR A 295 -41.03 7.25 -21.25
C THR A 295 -40.12 6.36 -22.10
N THR A 296 -38.87 6.76 -22.33
CA THR A 296 -37.88 5.96 -23.07
C THR A 296 -37.62 4.63 -22.37
N ALA A 297 -37.44 4.65 -21.04
CA ALA A 297 -37.24 3.44 -20.26
C ALA A 297 -38.43 2.46 -20.39
N CYS A 298 -39.67 2.97 -20.27
CA CYS A 298 -40.89 2.17 -20.37
C CYS A 298 -41.08 1.57 -21.77
N ILE A 299 -41.02 2.37 -22.83
CA ILE A 299 -41.30 1.89 -24.20
C ILE A 299 -40.22 0.94 -24.74
N ARG A 300 -39.02 0.97 -24.14
CA ARG A 300 -37.92 0.05 -24.48
C ARG A 300 -37.88 -1.19 -23.59
N ASP A 301 -38.82 -1.31 -22.64
CA ASP A 301 -38.90 -2.44 -21.70
C ASP A 301 -37.56 -2.68 -20.97
N LEU A 302 -36.98 -1.62 -20.42
CA LEU A 302 -35.67 -1.71 -19.77
C LEU A 302 -35.78 -2.30 -18.37
N THR A 303 -34.84 -3.19 -18.03
CA THR A 303 -34.58 -3.56 -16.65
C THR A 303 -33.63 -2.54 -16.03
N ILE A 304 -34.11 -1.72 -15.09
CA ILE A 304 -33.30 -0.72 -14.39
C ILE A 304 -33.04 -1.20 -12.97
N ARG A 305 -31.76 -1.23 -12.57
CA ARG A 305 -31.34 -1.71 -11.25
C ARG A 305 -30.39 -0.72 -10.61
N GLY A 306 -30.57 -0.46 -9.32
CA GLY A 306 -29.50 0.09 -8.48
C GLY A 306 -28.57 -1.03 -8.00
N SER A 307 -27.31 -0.68 -7.75
CA SER A 307 -26.35 -1.55 -7.07
C SER A 307 -25.77 -0.84 -5.86
N ILE A 308 -25.79 -1.50 -4.70
CA ILE A 308 -25.20 -1.01 -3.46
C ILE A 308 -24.31 -2.11 -2.86
N ARG A 309 -23.04 -1.77 -2.57
CA ARG A 309 -22.05 -2.66 -1.95
C ARG A 309 -21.93 -3.99 -2.73
N TYR A 310 -22.17 -5.13 -2.08
CA TYR A 310 -22.02 -6.49 -2.63
C TYR A 310 -22.85 -7.54 -1.88
N THR A 311 -23.05 -8.70 -2.50
CA THR A 311 -23.81 -9.82 -1.93
C THR A 311 -22.97 -11.09 -1.86
N THR A 312 -23.58 -12.16 -1.37
CA THR A 312 -23.00 -13.49 -1.27
C THR A 312 -22.24 -13.88 -2.55
N GLY A 313 -20.99 -14.31 -2.36
CA GLY A 313 -20.09 -14.76 -3.43
C GLY A 313 -19.27 -13.66 -4.11
N CYS A 314 -19.57 -12.38 -3.88
CA CYS A 314 -18.81 -11.28 -4.50
C CYS A 314 -17.36 -11.22 -4.01
N TYR A 315 -17.13 -11.30 -2.69
CA TYR A 315 -15.78 -11.29 -2.12
C TYR A 315 -14.91 -12.48 -2.52
N PRO A 316 -15.36 -13.74 -2.39
CA PRO A 316 -14.61 -14.89 -2.90
C PRO A 316 -14.26 -14.74 -4.39
N THR A 317 -15.23 -14.31 -5.21
CA THR A 317 -15.00 -14.09 -6.64
C THR A 317 -13.95 -12.99 -6.87
N ALA A 318 -13.98 -11.91 -6.08
CA ALA A 318 -13.01 -10.84 -6.18
C ALA A 318 -11.59 -11.34 -5.83
N VAL A 319 -11.44 -12.09 -4.74
CA VAL A 319 -10.17 -12.75 -4.39
C VAL A 319 -9.68 -13.64 -5.53
N ASP A 320 -10.56 -14.49 -6.09
CA ASP A 320 -10.20 -15.38 -7.19
C ASP A 320 -9.77 -14.63 -8.46
N LEU A 321 -10.46 -13.53 -8.80
CA LEU A 321 -10.15 -12.70 -9.97
C LEU A 321 -8.79 -12.00 -9.85
N VAL A 322 -8.45 -11.52 -8.65
CA VAL A 322 -7.15 -10.90 -8.39
C VAL A 322 -6.06 -11.96 -8.32
N ALA A 323 -6.25 -13.00 -7.50
CA ALA A 323 -5.25 -14.05 -7.29
C ALA A 323 -4.91 -14.83 -8.58
N SER A 324 -5.86 -14.98 -9.51
CA SER A 324 -5.60 -15.63 -10.81
C SER A 324 -4.97 -14.70 -11.86
N GLY A 325 -4.74 -13.42 -11.54
CA GLY A 325 -4.21 -12.42 -12.46
C GLY A 325 -5.19 -11.99 -13.56
N LYS A 326 -6.46 -12.43 -13.50
CA LYS A 326 -7.51 -11.99 -14.45
C LYS A 326 -7.79 -10.50 -14.32
N ILE A 327 -7.59 -9.93 -13.14
CA ILE A 327 -7.62 -8.50 -12.89
C ILE A 327 -6.32 -8.11 -12.20
N ASN A 328 -5.42 -7.43 -12.91
CA ASN A 328 -4.18 -6.90 -12.35
C ASN A 328 -4.46 -5.56 -11.64
N VAL A 329 -4.89 -5.62 -10.39
CA VAL A 329 -5.29 -4.45 -9.59
C VAL A 329 -4.13 -3.51 -9.29
N LYS A 330 -2.87 -3.98 -9.27
CA LYS A 330 -1.70 -3.13 -9.04
C LYS A 330 -1.58 -1.99 -10.03
N ARG A 331 -2.04 -2.19 -11.27
CA ARG A 331 -2.05 -1.14 -12.30
C ARG A 331 -3.00 0.01 -11.99
N LEU A 332 -3.94 -0.17 -11.07
CA LEU A 332 -4.88 0.87 -10.63
C LEU A 332 -4.33 1.70 -9.47
N ILE A 333 -3.32 1.20 -8.75
CA ILE A 333 -2.70 1.91 -7.65
C ILE A 333 -1.74 2.92 -8.24
N THR A 334 -2.00 4.20 -7.99
CA THR A 334 -1.23 5.31 -8.55
C THR A 334 -0.41 6.03 -7.49
N ASP A 335 -0.84 5.97 -6.23
CA ASP A 335 -0.28 6.77 -5.15
C ASP A 335 -0.27 5.96 -3.85
N TRP A 336 0.81 6.13 -3.09
CA TRP A 336 1.05 5.48 -1.80
C TRP A 336 1.33 6.56 -0.76
N TYR A 337 0.69 6.44 0.39
CA TYR A 337 0.83 7.38 1.49
C TYR A 337 1.01 6.63 2.81
N ASP A 338 1.96 7.08 3.62
CA ASP A 338 2.07 6.64 5.01
C ASP A 338 0.83 7.08 5.80
N PHE A 339 0.46 6.33 6.83
CA PHE A 339 -0.71 6.61 7.68
C PHE A 339 -0.77 8.08 8.15
N GLU A 340 0.34 8.66 8.60
CA GLU A 340 0.45 10.05 9.10
C GLU A 340 0.16 11.11 8.02
N LYS A 341 0.11 10.68 6.75
CA LYS A 341 -0.19 11.51 5.58
C LYS A 341 -1.59 11.27 5.02
N ALA A 342 -2.47 10.62 5.78
CA ALA A 342 -3.86 10.39 5.37
C ALA A 342 -4.58 11.67 4.92
N GLU A 343 -4.39 12.81 5.58
CA GLU A 343 -5.04 14.06 5.15
C GLU A 343 -4.56 14.53 3.76
N ASP A 344 -3.25 14.44 3.49
CA ASP A 344 -2.67 14.76 2.17
C ASP A 344 -3.25 13.82 1.08
N ALA A 345 -3.39 12.54 1.41
CA ALA A 345 -3.97 11.53 0.52
C ALA A 345 -5.46 11.79 0.22
N PHE A 346 -6.23 12.19 1.22
CA PHE A 346 -7.63 12.58 1.05
C PHE A 346 -7.77 13.83 0.18
N GLU A 347 -6.90 14.81 0.35
CA GLU A 347 -6.87 16.01 -0.48
C GLU A 347 -6.53 15.68 -1.94
N LEU A 348 -5.60 14.76 -2.19
CA LEU A 348 -5.29 14.28 -3.54
C LEU A 348 -6.52 13.63 -4.22
N VAL A 349 -7.19 12.71 -3.54
CA VAL A 349 -8.40 12.04 -4.06
C VAL A 349 -9.51 13.07 -4.31
N ARG A 350 -9.66 14.05 -3.39
CA ARG A 350 -10.65 15.14 -3.52
C ARG A 350 -10.44 16.01 -4.75
N GLN A 351 -9.19 16.25 -5.15
CA GLN A 351 -8.87 17.04 -6.34
C GLN A 351 -9.29 16.31 -7.63
N GLY A 352 -9.40 14.98 -7.59
CA GLY A 352 -9.89 14.18 -8.72
C GLY A 352 -9.03 14.34 -9.97
N GLN A 353 -7.72 14.58 -9.80
CA GLN A 353 -6.78 14.76 -10.90
C GLN A 353 -6.83 13.55 -11.85
N GLU A 354 -6.68 13.78 -13.15
CA GLU A 354 -6.98 12.74 -14.14
C GLU A 354 -6.11 11.48 -14.02
N LYS A 355 -4.87 11.64 -13.55
CA LYS A 355 -3.88 10.56 -13.40
C LYS A 355 -4.04 9.75 -12.11
N VAL A 356 -4.79 10.25 -11.13
CA VAL A 356 -5.02 9.56 -9.86
C VAL A 356 -6.17 8.58 -10.04
N ILE A 357 -5.91 7.29 -9.79
CA ILE A 357 -6.91 6.23 -9.89
C ILE A 357 -7.20 5.71 -8.47
N LYS A 358 -6.25 5.02 -7.84
CA LYS A 358 -6.39 4.53 -6.47
C LYS A 358 -5.19 4.96 -5.63
N THR A 359 -5.51 5.47 -4.45
CA THR A 359 -4.53 5.80 -3.41
C THR A 359 -4.63 4.76 -2.30
N ILE A 360 -3.48 4.17 -1.94
CA ILE A 360 -3.35 3.21 -0.85
C ILE A 360 -2.65 3.89 0.33
N MET A 361 -3.22 3.71 1.51
CA MET A 361 -2.57 4.00 2.78
C MET A 361 -1.77 2.78 3.18
N ASP A 362 -0.45 2.92 3.11
CA ASP A 362 0.52 1.86 3.33
C ASP A 362 1.12 1.99 4.73
N ASN A 363 1.28 0.85 5.40
CA ASN A 363 1.86 0.74 6.73
C ASN A 363 3.08 -0.20 6.79
N ALA A 364 3.71 -0.48 5.65
CA ALA A 364 4.82 -1.43 5.47
C ALA A 364 6.01 -1.09 6.38
N TYR A 365 6.34 0.20 6.54
CA TYR A 365 7.40 0.62 7.44
C TYR A 365 7.08 0.30 8.90
N VAL A 366 5.84 0.49 9.33
CA VAL A 366 5.39 0.19 10.69
C VAL A 366 5.33 -1.32 10.92
N LEU A 367 4.79 -2.08 9.96
CA LEU A 367 4.78 -3.54 10.01
C LEU A 367 6.21 -4.10 10.12
N LEU A 368 7.14 -3.60 9.31
CA LEU A 368 8.55 -4.01 9.36
C LEU A 368 9.18 -3.63 10.70
N ALA A 369 8.99 -2.40 11.18
CA ALA A 369 9.52 -1.94 12.46
C ALA A 369 8.97 -2.75 13.64
N GLU A 370 7.68 -3.08 13.64
CA GLU A 370 7.06 -3.91 14.68
C GLU A 370 7.55 -5.35 14.65
N THR A 371 7.69 -5.93 13.47
CA THR A 371 8.25 -7.27 13.30
C THR A 371 9.67 -7.33 13.85
N ILE A 372 10.51 -6.33 13.52
CA ILE A 372 11.87 -6.20 14.05
C ILE A 372 11.84 -6.05 15.58
N ARG A 373 10.94 -5.21 16.12
CA ARG A 373 10.81 -4.98 17.56
C ARG A 373 10.39 -6.26 18.31
N GLN A 374 9.42 -7.00 17.78
CA GLN A 374 8.95 -8.26 18.37
C GLN A 374 10.04 -9.33 18.34
N ASN A 375 10.71 -9.49 17.19
CA ASN A 375 11.79 -10.46 17.04
C ASN A 375 12.96 -10.11 17.95
N ALA A 376 13.35 -8.84 18.03
CA ALA A 376 14.40 -8.36 18.93
C ALA A 376 14.06 -8.63 20.41
N ALA A 377 12.82 -8.39 20.83
CA ALA A 377 12.37 -8.64 22.20
C ALA A 377 12.33 -10.13 22.57
N ALA A 378 12.05 -11.01 21.61
CA ALA A 378 12.06 -12.45 21.79
C ALA A 378 13.47 -13.07 21.67
N HIS A 379 14.45 -12.31 21.18
CA HIS A 379 15.79 -12.83 20.91
C HIS A 379 16.64 -12.92 22.19
N PRO A 380 17.45 -13.98 22.38
CA PRO A 380 18.26 -14.15 23.58
C PRO A 380 19.50 -13.22 23.66
N LYS A 381 19.81 -12.49 22.59
CA LYS A 381 21.01 -11.64 22.51
C LYS A 381 20.72 -10.22 22.99
N SER A 382 21.74 -9.56 23.53
CA SER A 382 21.63 -8.19 24.04
C SER A 382 21.39 -7.12 22.97
N ARG A 383 21.82 -7.36 21.73
CA ARG A 383 21.59 -6.47 20.59
C ARG A 383 21.19 -7.27 19.36
N TYR A 384 20.21 -6.75 18.61
CA TYR A 384 19.61 -7.39 17.45
C TYR A 384 20.08 -6.73 16.15
N LEU A 385 20.71 -7.50 15.26
CA LEU A 385 21.25 -7.00 13.99
C LEU A 385 20.30 -7.35 12.84
N VAL A 386 19.92 -6.35 12.04
CA VAL A 386 19.00 -6.51 10.91
C VAL A 386 19.68 -6.06 9.62
N ALA A 387 19.73 -6.90 8.60
CA ALA A 387 20.11 -6.51 7.26
C ALA A 387 18.89 -6.05 6.46
N VAL A 388 18.96 -4.87 5.86
CA VAL A 388 17.98 -4.35 4.89
C VAL A 388 18.68 -4.25 3.53
N ALA A 389 18.47 -5.25 2.70
CA ALA A 389 19.03 -5.34 1.36
C ALA A 389 18.00 -4.99 0.28
N GLY A 390 18.46 -4.73 -0.93
CA GLY A 390 17.60 -4.45 -2.08
C GLY A 390 18.44 -4.03 -3.28
N ILE A 391 17.88 -4.14 -4.49
CA ILE A 391 18.57 -3.66 -5.69
C ILE A 391 18.77 -2.14 -5.67
N PRO A 392 19.73 -1.57 -6.42
CA PRO A 392 19.76 -0.14 -6.65
C PRO A 392 18.39 0.39 -7.11
N GLY A 393 17.88 1.47 -6.49
CA GLY A 393 16.58 2.04 -6.83
C GLY A 393 15.36 1.39 -6.15
N SER A 394 15.57 0.39 -5.29
CA SER A 394 14.51 -0.27 -4.50
C SER A 394 13.95 0.56 -3.34
N GLY A 395 14.53 1.71 -3.01
CA GLY A 395 14.10 2.46 -1.82
C GLY A 395 14.55 1.84 -0.49
N LYS A 396 15.51 0.90 -0.49
CA LYS A 396 16.04 0.26 0.72
C LYS A 396 16.53 1.25 1.80
N SER A 397 17.22 2.32 1.40
CA SER A 397 17.77 3.30 2.35
C SER A 397 16.65 4.11 3.00
N THR A 398 15.63 4.50 2.23
CA THR A 398 14.42 5.15 2.74
C THR A 398 13.62 4.24 3.66
N THR A 399 13.51 2.96 3.31
CA THR A 399 12.87 1.94 4.18
C THR A 399 13.61 1.83 5.51
N ALA A 400 14.94 1.72 5.47
CA ALA A 400 15.77 1.60 6.67
C ALA A 400 15.70 2.86 7.55
N GLU A 401 15.75 4.06 6.96
CA GLU A 401 15.60 5.33 7.67
C GLU A 401 14.22 5.46 8.35
N ALA A 402 13.14 5.15 7.63
CA ALA A 402 11.78 5.19 8.16
C ALA A 402 11.61 4.19 9.31
N VAL A 403 12.08 2.97 9.15
CA VAL A 403 12.04 1.93 10.19
C VAL A 403 12.84 2.34 11.42
N VAL A 404 14.05 2.87 11.27
CA VAL A 404 14.86 3.33 12.42
C VAL A 404 14.17 4.47 13.16
N LYS A 405 13.51 5.39 12.44
CA LYS A 405 12.70 6.45 13.05
C LYS A 405 11.57 5.86 13.88
N ILE A 406 10.77 4.95 13.31
CA ILE A 406 9.64 4.28 14.00
C ILE A 406 10.12 3.44 15.20
N LEU A 407 11.28 2.78 15.08
CA LEU A 407 11.85 1.99 16.18
C LEU A 407 12.26 2.85 17.37
N ASN A 408 12.79 4.06 17.11
CA ASN A 408 13.21 5.02 18.13
C ASN A 408 12.08 5.85 18.72
N GLU A 409 10.92 5.90 18.07
CA GLU A 409 9.74 6.52 18.66
C GLU A 409 9.33 5.75 19.92
N PRO A 410 8.87 6.44 20.98
CA PRO A 410 8.46 5.78 22.22
C PRO A 410 7.39 4.75 21.90
N SER A 411 7.71 3.46 22.08
CA SER A 411 6.67 2.43 21.98
C SER A 411 5.67 2.75 23.07
N THR A 412 4.42 3.00 22.71
CA THR A 412 3.36 3.28 23.66
C THR A 412 3.04 2.07 24.56
N HIS A 413 3.74 0.92 24.39
CA HIS A 413 3.37 -0.44 24.84
C HIS A 413 4.40 -1.16 25.70
N SER A 414 5.55 -0.54 26.01
CA SER A 414 6.59 -1.14 26.84
C SER A 414 6.99 -0.26 28.01
N SER A 415 7.01 -0.86 29.21
CA SER A 415 7.62 -0.28 30.42
C SER A 415 9.14 -0.46 30.46
N SER A 416 9.73 -1.10 29.45
CA SER A 416 11.18 -1.11 29.24
C SER A 416 11.62 0.21 28.60
N SER A 417 12.84 0.65 28.93
CA SER A 417 13.51 1.74 28.21
C SER A 417 13.37 1.54 26.69
N PRO A 418 13.10 2.60 25.90
CA PRO A 418 12.95 2.47 24.46
C PRO A 418 14.19 1.81 23.87
N ALA A 419 13.98 0.81 23.00
CA ALA A 419 15.06 0.18 22.26
C ALA A 419 15.65 1.23 21.31
N ARG A 420 16.85 1.75 21.62
CA ARG A 420 17.53 2.67 20.70
C ARG A 420 17.96 1.90 19.45
N ALA A 421 17.47 2.32 18.30
CA ALA A 421 17.84 1.80 17.00
C ALA A 421 18.85 2.73 16.30
N ALA A 422 19.82 2.17 15.59
CA ALA A 422 20.77 2.93 14.77
C ALA A 422 20.83 2.37 13.35
N LEU A 423 21.22 3.23 12.40
CA LEU A 423 21.38 2.89 10.98
C LEU A 423 22.87 2.87 10.60
N LEU A 424 23.30 1.83 9.91
CA LEU A 424 24.62 1.73 9.29
C LEU A 424 24.49 1.49 7.79
N PRO A 425 24.88 2.47 6.96
CA PRO A 425 24.96 2.28 5.52
C PRO A 425 26.23 1.52 5.14
N MET A 426 26.11 0.56 4.22
CA MET A 426 27.23 -0.17 3.60
C MET A 426 28.10 0.75 2.72
N ASP A 427 27.56 1.89 2.26
CA ASP A 427 28.22 2.80 1.33
C ASP A 427 29.56 3.34 1.85
N GLY A 428 29.79 3.36 3.17
CA GLY A 428 31.08 3.73 3.77
C GLY A 428 32.24 2.81 3.38
N PHE A 429 31.97 1.65 2.79
CA PHE A 429 32.98 0.66 2.41
C PHE A 429 33.27 0.63 0.89
N HIS A 430 32.90 1.69 0.15
CA HIS A 430 33.40 1.83 -1.21
C HIS A 430 34.93 1.93 -1.22
N LEU A 431 35.58 1.35 -2.23
CA LEU A 431 37.01 1.56 -2.42
C LEU A 431 37.30 3.06 -2.67
N PRO A 432 38.31 3.64 -2.01
CA PRO A 432 38.73 5.00 -2.30
C PRO A 432 39.08 5.17 -3.78
N ARG A 433 38.85 6.36 -4.36
CA ARG A 433 39.24 6.68 -5.73
C ARG A 433 40.71 6.42 -6.00
N SER A 434 41.57 6.73 -5.02
CA SER A 434 43.01 6.41 -5.07
C SER A 434 43.30 4.92 -5.25
N THR A 435 42.41 4.05 -4.78
CA THR A 435 42.48 2.59 -4.98
C THR A 435 41.92 2.20 -6.33
N LEU A 436 40.79 2.79 -6.75
CA LEU A 436 40.23 2.55 -8.09
C LEU A 436 41.22 2.95 -9.21
N ASP A 437 41.98 4.02 -9.01
CA ASP A 437 42.99 4.49 -9.97
C ASP A 437 44.12 3.47 -10.20
N GLN A 438 44.33 2.57 -9.24
CA GLN A 438 45.35 1.52 -9.27
C GLN A 438 44.82 0.20 -9.85
N LEU A 439 43.50 0.09 -10.09
CA LEU A 439 42.92 -1.13 -10.65
C LEU A 439 43.29 -1.29 -12.13
N PRO A 440 43.58 -2.51 -12.61
CA PRO A 440 43.85 -2.77 -14.02
C PRO A 440 42.73 -2.32 -14.96
N ASN A 441 41.48 -2.32 -14.48
CA ASN A 441 40.27 -1.90 -15.18
C ASN A 441 39.70 -0.58 -14.64
N ARG A 442 40.56 0.40 -14.32
CA ARG A 442 40.14 1.68 -13.71
C ARG A 442 38.95 2.37 -14.39
N GLU A 443 38.91 2.40 -15.72
CA GLU A 443 37.84 3.11 -16.46
C GLU A 443 36.49 2.45 -16.24
N GLU A 444 36.47 1.11 -16.28
CA GLU A 444 35.30 0.33 -15.90
C GLU A 444 34.96 0.53 -14.44
N ALA A 445 35.94 0.62 -13.53
CA ALA A 445 35.70 0.81 -12.10
C ALA A 445 34.99 2.13 -11.77
N TYR A 446 35.25 3.19 -12.53
CA TYR A 446 34.54 4.46 -12.40
C TYR A 446 33.13 4.41 -13.00
N ILE A 447 32.94 3.72 -14.13
CA ILE A 447 31.61 3.54 -14.76
C ILE A 447 30.72 2.65 -13.88
N ARG A 448 31.30 1.56 -13.38
CA ARG A 448 30.67 0.52 -12.56
C ARG A 448 30.78 0.83 -11.07
N ARG A 449 31.00 2.10 -10.68
CA ARG A 449 31.09 2.49 -9.27
C ARG A 449 29.77 2.12 -8.59
N GLY A 450 29.86 1.34 -7.52
CA GLY A 450 28.69 0.76 -6.85
C GLY A 450 28.45 -0.71 -7.22
N ALA A 451 29.20 -1.31 -8.15
CA ALA A 451 29.25 -2.76 -8.38
C ALA A 451 30.00 -3.46 -7.22
N PRO A 452 29.71 -4.75 -6.92
CA PRO A 452 30.20 -5.40 -5.71
C PRO A 452 31.73 -5.46 -5.58
N TRP A 453 32.45 -5.49 -6.70
CA TRP A 453 33.93 -5.47 -6.75
C TRP A 453 34.55 -4.07 -6.61
N THR A 454 33.74 -3.01 -6.55
CA THR A 454 34.19 -1.63 -6.29
C THR A 454 34.11 -1.23 -4.81
N PHE A 455 33.84 -2.20 -3.93
CA PHE A 455 33.83 -2.06 -2.47
C PHE A 455 35.01 -2.82 -1.85
N ASP A 456 35.44 -2.35 -0.68
CA ASP A 456 36.26 -3.14 0.23
C ASP A 456 35.39 -4.20 0.95
N ALA A 457 34.99 -5.23 0.21
CA ALA A 457 34.13 -6.29 0.72
C ALA A 457 34.79 -7.03 1.91
N ALA A 458 36.12 -7.21 1.88
CA ALA A 458 36.85 -7.86 2.95
C ALA A 458 36.84 -7.02 4.23
N GLY A 459 37.10 -5.71 4.11
CA GLY A 459 37.00 -4.76 5.21
C GLY A 459 35.58 -4.67 5.78
N PHE A 460 34.56 -4.69 4.92
CA PHE A 460 33.16 -4.71 5.36
C PHE A 460 32.80 -5.97 6.16
N VAL A 461 33.17 -7.16 5.67
CA VAL A 461 32.91 -8.42 6.37
C VAL A 461 33.67 -8.47 7.70
N GLU A 462 34.91 -7.99 7.73
CA GLU A 462 35.69 -7.92 8.97
C GLU A 462 35.03 -6.97 9.99
N PHE A 463 34.56 -5.80 9.53
CA PHE A 463 33.76 -4.91 10.37
C PHE A 463 32.47 -5.58 10.86
N MET A 464 31.75 -6.32 10.02
CA MET A 464 30.53 -7.03 10.43
C MET A 464 30.81 -8.10 11.49
N LYS A 465 31.97 -8.78 11.44
CA LYS A 465 32.41 -9.70 12.50
C LYS A 465 32.70 -8.97 13.81
N GLN A 466 33.34 -7.81 13.73
CA GLN A 466 33.59 -6.95 14.91
C GLN A 466 32.26 -6.46 15.50
N LEU A 467 31.33 -6.00 14.66
CA LEU A 467 30.00 -5.58 15.05
C LEU A 467 29.21 -6.71 15.72
N ARG A 468 29.24 -7.93 15.15
CA ARG A 468 28.62 -9.12 15.78
C ARG A 468 29.21 -9.40 17.15
N THR A 469 30.54 -9.39 17.25
CA THR A 469 31.26 -9.62 18.51
C THR A 469 30.89 -8.56 19.55
N TRP A 470 30.82 -7.29 19.16
CA TRP A 470 30.37 -6.19 20.01
C TRP A 470 28.89 -6.34 20.42
N ALA A 471 28.02 -6.74 19.50
CA ALA A 471 26.60 -6.95 19.73
C ALA A 471 26.30 -8.10 20.69
N ASP A 472 27.19 -9.10 20.77
CA ASP A 472 27.09 -10.24 21.69
C ASP A 472 27.63 -9.95 23.10
N ARG A 473 28.28 -8.79 23.32
CA ARG A 473 28.76 -8.40 24.66
C ARG A 473 27.57 -8.10 25.60
N PRO A 474 27.61 -8.53 26.87
CA PRO A 474 26.59 -8.18 27.85
C PRO A 474 26.55 -6.67 28.11
N VAL A 475 25.36 -6.08 28.13
CA VAL A 475 25.18 -4.66 28.51
C VAL A 475 25.50 -4.49 30.00
N ARG A 476 26.43 -3.59 30.35
CA ARG A 476 26.72 -3.23 31.75
C ARG A 476 25.48 -2.54 32.35
N LYS A 477 24.83 -3.15 33.34
CA LYS A 477 23.76 -2.48 34.11
C LYS A 477 24.39 -1.34 34.93
N GLY A 478 24.10 -0.08 34.57
CA GLY A 478 24.46 1.08 35.36
C GLY A 478 23.77 1.06 36.72
N ALA A 479 24.50 1.49 37.76
CA ALA A 479 24.07 1.51 39.15
C ALA A 479 22.78 2.32 39.36
N ASP A 480 21.87 1.76 40.16
CA ASP A 480 20.68 2.44 40.68
C ASP A 480 21.07 3.78 41.31
N SER A 481 20.54 4.87 40.76
CA SER A 481 20.65 6.21 41.32
C SER A 481 19.70 6.38 42.51
N SER A 482 20.03 5.72 43.63
CA SER A 482 19.40 6.00 44.92
C SER A 482 20.32 5.73 46.10
N SER A 483 21.19 6.70 46.43
CA SER A 483 21.54 6.98 47.82
C SER A 483 22.32 8.29 47.95
N SER A 484 21.71 9.25 48.63
CA SER A 484 22.34 10.42 49.23
C SER A 484 23.42 10.04 50.24
N GLY A 485 24.62 10.60 50.12
CA GLY A 485 25.66 10.50 51.14
C GLY A 485 26.89 11.33 50.78
N SER A 486 27.13 12.39 51.54
CA SER A 486 28.32 13.24 51.45
C SER A 486 29.57 12.50 51.98
N GLN A 487 30.74 12.70 51.35
CA GLN A 487 31.98 13.18 52.00
C GLN A 487 33.23 13.14 51.08
N SER A 488 33.92 14.29 51.11
CA SER A 488 35.36 14.59 50.99
C SER A 488 36.30 13.90 49.99
N ALA A 489 37.07 14.77 49.35
CA ALA A 489 38.18 14.53 48.42
C ALA A 489 39.38 13.77 49.01
N GLN A 490 39.91 12.84 48.22
CA GLN A 490 41.32 12.41 48.16
C GLN A 490 41.58 11.76 46.77
N SER A 491 42.76 11.97 46.21
CA SER A 491 43.27 11.35 44.97
C SER A 491 44.75 11.02 45.16
N PRO A 492 45.42 10.21 44.31
CA PRO A 492 44.94 9.14 43.40
C PRO A 492 45.75 7.82 43.56
N SER A 493 45.22 6.69 43.08
CA SER A 493 46.06 5.52 42.75
C SER A 493 45.53 4.77 41.52
N SER A 494 46.29 4.91 40.43
CA SER A 494 46.55 3.95 39.34
C SER A 494 45.40 3.04 38.88
N GLY A 495 44.88 3.35 37.68
CA GLY A 495 44.11 2.42 36.85
C GLY A 495 42.94 3.07 36.13
N SER A 496 43.18 4.10 35.30
CA SER A 496 42.17 4.55 34.34
C SER A 496 42.31 3.70 33.07
N GLU A 497 41.64 2.55 33.05
CA GLU A 497 41.16 2.00 31.77
C GLU A 497 40.23 3.07 31.19
N THR A 498 40.63 3.65 30.06
CA THR A 498 39.85 4.65 29.36
C THR A 498 38.58 4.02 28.80
N ASP A 499 37.48 4.76 28.87
CA ASP A 499 36.12 4.48 28.37
C ASP A 499 36.03 4.31 26.83
N GLU A 500 37.16 4.02 26.16
CA GLU A 500 37.28 3.93 24.69
C GLU A 500 36.77 2.57 24.13
N ASP A 501 36.54 1.56 24.98
CA ASP A 501 36.14 0.20 24.58
C ASP A 501 34.62 0.00 24.37
N ALA A 502 33.82 1.05 24.54
CA ALA A 502 32.35 1.00 24.56
C ALA A 502 31.71 1.23 23.18
N ALA A 503 32.26 2.13 22.36
CA ALA A 503 31.72 2.50 21.06
C ALA A 503 32.43 1.78 19.90
N ILE A 504 31.69 1.43 18.85
CA ILE A 504 32.25 0.93 17.59
C ILE A 504 32.10 1.99 16.50
N TYR A 505 33.15 2.20 15.71
CA TYR A 505 33.20 3.21 14.67
C TYR A 505 33.17 2.59 13.29
N ALA A 506 32.29 3.07 12.42
CA ALA A 506 32.18 2.65 11.03
C ALA A 506 32.51 3.81 10.08
N PRO A 507 33.00 3.54 8.88
CA PRO A 507 33.19 4.57 7.86
C PRO A 507 31.83 5.07 7.32
N THR A 508 31.79 6.32 6.85
CA THR A 508 30.67 6.89 6.08
C THR A 508 31.11 7.16 4.64
N PHE A 509 30.17 7.58 3.78
CA PHE A 509 30.46 7.95 2.40
C PHE A 509 30.14 9.41 2.13
N ASP A 510 31.10 10.17 1.63
CA ASP A 510 30.87 11.54 1.21
C ASP A 510 30.45 11.61 -0.26
N HIS A 511 29.19 11.95 -0.50
CA HIS A 511 28.64 12.03 -1.86
C HIS A 511 29.17 13.19 -2.71
N LYS A 512 29.86 14.18 -2.11
CA LYS A 512 30.52 15.29 -2.83
C LYS A 512 31.90 14.88 -3.34
N THR A 513 32.74 14.34 -2.46
CA THR A 513 34.10 13.89 -2.82
C THR A 513 34.10 12.49 -3.47
N LYS A 514 33.01 11.73 -3.28
CA LYS A 514 32.81 10.34 -3.73
C LYS A 514 33.82 9.37 -3.12
N ASP A 515 34.21 9.61 -1.88
CA ASP A 515 35.16 8.79 -1.13
C ASP A 515 34.64 8.45 0.28
N PRO A 516 35.11 7.34 0.87
CA PRO A 516 34.78 6.99 2.24
C PRO A 516 35.46 7.93 3.25
N VAL A 517 34.81 8.14 4.39
CA VAL A 517 35.33 8.91 5.53
C VAL A 517 35.47 7.96 6.72
N GLU A 518 36.70 7.76 7.18
CA GLU A 518 36.98 6.88 8.32
C GLU A 518 36.27 7.37 9.60
N ASN A 519 35.75 6.43 10.39
CA ASN A 519 35.09 6.68 11.68
C ASN A 519 33.92 7.69 11.64
N GLY A 520 33.23 7.80 10.50
CA GLY A 520 32.11 8.73 10.31
C GLY A 520 30.80 8.35 11.03
N VAL A 521 30.63 7.08 11.43
CA VAL A 521 29.50 6.61 12.25
C VAL A 521 30.02 6.15 13.61
N CYS A 522 29.49 6.70 14.69
CA CYS A 522 29.74 6.21 16.05
C CYS A 522 28.51 5.45 16.55
N ILE A 523 28.68 4.18 16.90
CA ILE A 523 27.64 3.32 17.43
C ILE A 523 27.92 3.12 18.92
N THR A 524 27.03 3.65 19.76
CA THR A 524 27.16 3.66 21.23
C THR A 524 26.51 2.44 21.87
N GLU A 525 26.91 2.09 23.09
CA GLU A 525 26.43 0.88 23.78
C GLU A 525 24.93 0.83 24.04
N ASP A 526 24.26 1.97 24.09
CA ASP A 526 22.82 2.07 24.30
C ASP A 526 21.99 1.65 23.09
N VAL A 527 22.62 1.47 21.91
CA VAL A 527 21.98 0.87 20.74
C VAL A 527 21.66 -0.60 21.02
N SER A 528 20.39 -0.96 20.86
CA SER A 528 19.86 -2.31 21.09
C SER A 528 19.39 -2.98 19.80
N ILE A 529 19.06 -2.19 18.78
CA ILE A 529 18.72 -2.67 17.44
C ILE A 529 19.63 -1.97 16.43
N MET A 530 20.31 -2.73 15.59
CA MET A 530 21.16 -2.20 14.54
C MET A 530 20.57 -2.55 13.18
N ILE A 531 20.19 -1.53 12.41
CA ILE A 531 19.79 -1.70 11.02
C ILE A 531 21.02 -1.46 10.15
N ILE A 532 21.43 -2.47 9.38
CA ILE A 532 22.49 -2.37 8.37
C ILE A 532 21.80 -2.35 7.01
N GLU A 533 22.03 -1.31 6.21
CA GLU A 533 21.44 -1.20 4.87
C GLU A 533 22.49 -1.23 3.77
N GLY A 534 22.20 -1.92 2.66
CA GLY A 534 23.16 -2.07 1.56
C GLY A 534 22.71 -3.02 0.47
N ASN A 535 23.23 -2.86 -0.75
CA ASN A 535 22.78 -3.67 -1.89
C ASN A 535 23.17 -5.16 -1.74
N TYR A 536 24.33 -5.43 -1.13
CA TYR A 536 24.99 -6.74 -1.21
C TYR A 536 24.97 -7.53 0.11
N LEU A 537 24.20 -7.09 1.10
CA LEU A 537 24.15 -7.75 2.43
C LEU A 537 23.64 -9.20 2.35
N LEU A 538 22.86 -9.51 1.30
CA LEU A 538 22.30 -10.84 1.02
C LEU A 538 22.78 -11.39 -0.33
N LEU A 539 23.96 -11.00 -0.80
CA LEU A 539 24.51 -11.49 -2.07
C LEU A 539 25.29 -12.80 -1.85
N ASP A 540 24.91 -13.86 -2.56
CA ASP A 540 25.62 -15.16 -2.60
C ASP A 540 26.81 -15.12 -3.57
N GLU A 541 27.79 -14.28 -3.23
CA GLU A 541 29.09 -14.22 -3.91
C GLU A 541 30.23 -14.36 -2.88
N PRO A 542 31.43 -14.78 -3.32
CA PRO A 542 32.59 -14.84 -2.43
C PRO A 542 32.78 -13.55 -1.64
N VAL A 543 33.13 -13.67 -0.35
CA VAL A 543 33.20 -12.59 0.63
C VAL A 543 31.81 -12.08 1.06
N TRP A 544 30.95 -11.64 0.14
CA TRP A 544 29.63 -11.06 0.49
C TRP A 544 28.69 -12.04 1.21
N LYS A 545 28.71 -13.31 0.83
CA LYS A 545 27.87 -14.35 1.46
C LYS A 545 28.14 -14.53 2.96
N ASP A 546 29.30 -14.08 3.44
CA ASP A 546 29.69 -14.19 4.85
C ASP A 546 28.99 -13.13 5.73
N VAL A 547 28.30 -12.15 5.12
CA VAL A 547 27.52 -11.13 5.86
C VAL A 547 26.21 -11.70 6.40
N ALA A 548 25.46 -12.46 5.60
CA ALA A 548 24.13 -12.94 5.97
C ALA A 548 24.10 -13.79 7.26
N PRO A 549 25.09 -14.65 7.57
CA PRO A 549 25.15 -15.37 8.85
C PRO A 549 25.48 -14.50 10.08
N LEU A 550 25.92 -13.25 9.88
CA LEU A 550 26.31 -12.35 10.97
C LEU A 550 25.15 -11.49 11.50
N VAL A 551 24.02 -11.46 10.79
CA VAL A 551 22.81 -10.75 11.21
C VAL A 551 21.77 -11.69 11.78
N ASP A 552 20.84 -11.16 12.57
CA ASP A 552 19.77 -11.93 13.21
C ASP A 552 18.45 -11.91 12.39
N TYR A 553 18.27 -10.92 11.51
CA TYR A 553 17.11 -10.81 10.61
C TYR A 553 17.48 -10.24 9.25
N ARG A 554 16.94 -10.81 8.18
CA ARG A 554 17.27 -10.47 6.79
C ARG A 554 16.02 -9.97 6.08
N VAL A 555 16.04 -8.71 5.67
CA VAL A 555 14.96 -8.03 4.98
C VAL A 555 15.43 -7.73 3.56
N PHE A 556 14.58 -8.01 2.58
CA PHE A 556 14.82 -7.60 1.20
C PHE A 556 13.71 -6.66 0.73
N VAL A 557 14.09 -5.47 0.28
CA VAL A 557 13.18 -4.49 -0.31
C VAL A 557 13.07 -4.79 -1.81
N ASP A 558 11.92 -5.33 -2.18
CA ASP A 558 11.62 -5.82 -3.51
C ASP A 558 10.94 -4.75 -4.37
N VAL A 559 11.30 -4.71 -5.65
CA VAL A 559 10.73 -3.80 -6.63
C VAL A 559 10.92 -4.40 -8.02
N ASP A 560 9.99 -4.11 -8.92
CA ASP A 560 10.17 -4.39 -10.34
C ASP A 560 11.42 -3.67 -10.89
N LEU A 561 12.24 -4.39 -11.67
CA LEU A 561 13.50 -3.87 -12.21
C LEU A 561 13.30 -2.65 -13.11
N GLU A 562 12.22 -2.60 -13.89
CA GLU A 562 11.93 -1.47 -14.77
C GLU A 562 11.48 -0.25 -13.97
N VAL A 563 10.76 -0.46 -12.87
CA VAL A 563 10.42 0.61 -11.93
C VAL A 563 11.68 1.17 -11.27
N ALA A 564 12.58 0.31 -10.78
CA ALA A 564 13.87 0.74 -10.23
C ALA A 564 14.70 1.50 -11.26
N ARG A 565 14.71 1.02 -12.51
CA ARG A 565 15.41 1.63 -13.63
C ARG A 565 14.91 3.05 -13.92
N ASP A 566 13.60 3.25 -14.01
CA ASP A 566 12.99 4.57 -14.23
C ASP A 566 13.27 5.54 -13.07
N ARG A 567 13.12 5.09 -11.81
CA ARG A 567 13.45 5.90 -10.62
C ARG A 567 14.89 6.38 -10.63
N LEU A 568 15.84 5.49 -10.93
CA LEU A 568 17.25 5.83 -10.95
C LEU A 568 17.59 6.80 -12.08
N ALA A 569 17.02 6.61 -13.28
CA ALA A 569 17.24 7.51 -14.40
C ALA A 569 16.74 8.92 -14.07
N ARG A 570 15.54 9.04 -13.49
CA ARG A 570 15.00 10.33 -13.01
C ARG A 570 15.87 10.95 -11.94
N ARG A 571 16.37 10.16 -10.99
CA ARG A 571 17.24 10.62 -9.91
C ARG A 571 18.57 11.16 -10.43
N HIS A 572 19.18 10.51 -11.42
CA HIS A 572 20.42 10.99 -12.05
C HIS A 572 20.20 12.34 -12.74
N VAL A 573 19.07 12.52 -13.42
CA VAL A 573 18.71 13.81 -14.04
C VAL A 573 18.45 14.88 -12.98
N ALA A 574 17.64 14.57 -11.97
CA ALA A 574 17.30 15.52 -10.89
C ALA A 574 18.53 15.96 -10.09
N ALA A 575 19.49 15.06 -9.88
CA ALA A 575 20.76 15.36 -9.22
C ALA A 575 21.77 16.12 -10.12
N GLY A 576 21.42 16.39 -11.39
CA GLY A 576 22.30 17.04 -12.36
C GLY A 576 23.49 16.17 -12.80
N ILE A 577 23.44 14.85 -12.54
CA ILE A 577 24.46 13.88 -12.96
C ILE A 577 24.37 13.69 -14.48
N GLU A 578 23.15 13.54 -15.00
CA GLU A 578 22.89 13.43 -16.44
C GLU A 578 21.96 14.56 -16.90
N LYS A 579 22.08 14.96 -18.16
CA LYS A 579 21.32 16.11 -18.70
C LYS A 579 19.93 15.72 -19.18
N THR A 580 19.78 14.49 -19.66
CA THR A 580 18.53 14.00 -20.27
C THR A 580 18.14 12.68 -19.63
N LEU A 581 16.84 12.37 -19.69
CA LEU A 581 16.34 11.08 -19.19
C LEU A 581 16.89 9.91 -20.00
N GLU A 582 17.15 10.11 -21.30
CA GLU A 582 17.79 9.10 -22.16
C GLU A 582 19.21 8.77 -21.70
N ASP A 583 20.02 9.79 -21.37
CA ASP A 583 21.36 9.58 -20.81
C ASP A 583 21.30 8.96 -19.41
N GLY A 584 20.30 9.37 -18.61
CA GLY A 584 19.98 8.74 -17.33
C GLY A 584 19.73 7.24 -17.46
N PHE A 585 18.91 6.83 -18.42
CA PHE A 585 18.65 5.42 -18.71
C PHE A 585 19.91 4.68 -19.15
N ARG A 586 20.69 5.23 -20.08
CA ARG A 586 21.96 4.61 -20.52
C ARG A 586 22.92 4.37 -19.36
N ARG A 587 23.03 5.33 -18.43
CA ARG A 587 23.87 5.22 -17.24
C ARG A 587 23.40 4.09 -16.33
N VAL A 588 22.10 4.03 -16.06
CA VAL A 588 21.49 2.99 -15.23
C VAL A 588 21.73 1.61 -15.84
N ASP A 589 21.50 1.46 -17.14
CA ASP A 589 21.66 0.20 -17.88
C ASP A 589 23.10 -0.32 -17.83
N ALA A 590 24.08 0.58 -17.90
CA ALA A 590 25.49 0.22 -17.83
C ALA A 590 25.99 -0.11 -16.40
N ASN A 591 25.27 0.34 -15.36
CA ASN A 591 25.71 0.18 -13.97
C ASN A 591 24.67 -0.48 -13.07
N ASP A 592 23.71 0.33 -12.61
CA ASP A 592 22.76 -0.01 -11.56
C ASP A 592 21.86 -1.20 -11.95
N TYR A 593 21.44 -1.30 -13.21
CA TYR A 593 20.59 -2.38 -13.72
C TYR A 593 21.29 -3.74 -13.66
N LEU A 594 22.55 -3.82 -14.11
CA LEU A 594 23.34 -5.05 -14.05
C LEU A 594 23.63 -5.49 -12.61
N ASN A 595 23.82 -4.52 -11.70
CA ASN A 595 23.96 -4.81 -10.27
C ASN A 595 22.65 -5.38 -9.72
N GLY A 596 21.51 -4.81 -10.10
CA GLY A 596 20.18 -5.32 -9.77
C GLY A 596 19.95 -6.76 -10.23
N LEU A 597 20.29 -7.07 -11.49
CA LEU A 597 20.23 -8.44 -12.03
C LEU A 597 21.08 -9.40 -11.20
N THR A 598 22.34 -9.03 -10.92
CA THR A 598 23.27 -9.87 -10.15
C THR A 598 22.71 -10.18 -8.76
N ILE A 599 22.15 -9.17 -8.07
CA ILE A 599 21.55 -9.33 -6.74
C ILE A 599 20.35 -10.27 -6.80
N LEU A 600 19.45 -10.11 -7.78
CA LEU A 600 18.25 -10.92 -7.90
C LEU A 600 18.56 -12.38 -8.28
N GLU A 601 19.54 -12.59 -9.16
CA GLU A 601 19.97 -13.94 -9.58
C GLU A 601 20.68 -14.71 -8.46
N ARG A 602 21.40 -14.01 -7.59
CA ARG A 602 22.29 -14.60 -6.57
C ARG A 602 21.91 -14.17 -5.16
N ARG A 603 20.63 -14.02 -4.88
CA ARG A 603 20.15 -13.59 -3.55
C ARG A 603 20.13 -14.75 -2.56
N ILE A 604 20.69 -14.56 -1.38
CA ILE A 604 20.44 -15.40 -0.21
C ILE A 604 19.00 -15.12 0.28
N GLU A 605 18.23 -16.18 0.52
CA GLU A 605 16.82 -16.05 0.89
C GLU A 605 16.63 -15.18 2.15
N PRO A 606 15.84 -14.09 2.07
CA PRO A 606 15.55 -13.23 3.21
C PRO A 606 14.53 -13.88 4.16
N ASP A 607 14.49 -13.40 5.41
CA ASP A 607 13.44 -13.75 6.37
C ASP A 607 12.14 -12.98 6.08
N MET A 608 12.23 -11.79 5.46
CA MET A 608 11.09 -10.97 5.06
C MET A 608 11.35 -10.23 3.74
N ILE A 609 10.34 -10.22 2.88
CA ILE A 609 10.32 -9.40 1.67
C ILE A 609 9.34 -8.24 1.90
N VAL A 610 9.78 -7.01 1.59
CA VAL A 610 8.97 -5.79 1.68
C VAL A 610 8.89 -5.14 0.31
N SER A 611 7.68 -4.89 -0.17
CA SER A 611 7.47 -4.17 -1.42
C SER A 611 7.93 -2.72 -1.29
N SER A 612 8.64 -2.21 -2.30
CA SER A 612 9.12 -0.83 -2.32
C SER A 612 7.97 0.19 -2.45
N VAL A 613 7.93 1.13 -1.52
CA VAL A 613 6.87 2.15 -1.37
C VAL A 613 7.16 3.54 -1.97
N GLN A 614 8.36 3.78 -2.52
CA GLN A 614 8.69 5.13 -3.02
C GLN A 614 7.87 5.53 -4.25
N SER A 615 7.14 6.64 -4.12
CA SER A 615 6.53 7.36 -5.25
C SER A 615 7.59 7.85 -6.25
N ILE A 616 7.17 7.97 -7.51
CA ILE A 616 7.97 8.42 -8.67
C ILE A 616 8.27 9.91 -8.60
#